data_AF-A0AAP2DF43-F1
#
_entry.id   AF-A0AAP2DF43-F1
#
_cell.length_a   1.000
_cell.length_b   1.000
_cell.length_c   1.000
_cell.angle_alpha   90.00
_cell.angle_beta   90.00
_cell.angle_gamma   90.00
#
_symmetry.space_group_name_H-M   'P 1'
#
loop_
_entity.id
_entity.type
_entity.pdbx_description
1 polymer ?
#
loop_
_entity_poly.entity_id
_entity_poly.type
_entity_poly.pdbx_seq_one_letter_code
_entity_poly.pdbx_strand_id
1 'polypeptide(L)'
;MEKKADIQKTIYDNAKSHFLGNFPDSLPIEQAYVHIGMYLGWIIDAGLYSEYFEDEASNQIFRFRRREISCTILSEIWDGYLGYELFSKSGNMFTYYYYGGGLYRGDYDEILVKTLPSIYHVTDSWENYEKIKSRIDMRFQDWKKLVGQ
;
A
#
# COMPACT_ATOMS: atom_id res chain seq x y z
N MET A 1 2.72 -35.70 -3.14
CA MET A 1 2.78 -34.63 -2.12
C MET A 1 3.63 -33.52 -2.69
N GLU A 2 2.99 -32.53 -3.33
CA GLU A 2 3.69 -31.31 -3.74
C GLU A 2 4.10 -30.56 -2.48
N LYS A 3 5.40 -30.31 -2.33
CA LYS A 3 5.89 -29.34 -1.37
C LYS A 3 5.34 -27.99 -1.83
N LYS A 4 4.28 -27.50 -1.16
CA LYS A 4 3.96 -26.06 -1.17
C LYS A 4 5.26 -25.38 -0.78
N ALA A 5 5.88 -24.66 -1.71
CA ALA A 5 6.95 -23.75 -1.37
C ALA A 5 6.36 -22.85 -0.29
N ASP A 6 6.92 -22.90 0.92
CA ASP A 6 6.65 -21.90 1.94
C ASP A 6 7.03 -20.58 1.27
N ILE A 7 6.03 -19.85 0.78
CA ILE A 7 6.19 -18.44 0.45
C ILE A 7 6.62 -17.85 1.78
N GLN A 8 7.91 -17.53 1.88
CA GLN A 8 8.50 -16.94 3.06
C GLN A 8 7.56 -15.83 3.52
N LYS A 9 6.97 -15.99 4.72
CA LYS A 9 5.95 -15.08 5.26
C LYS A 9 6.53 -13.67 5.29
N THR A 10 6.24 -12.90 4.25
CA THR A 10 6.84 -11.57 4.03
C THR A 10 5.81 -10.53 4.45
N ILE A 11 6.17 -9.77 5.46
CA ILE A 11 5.48 -8.53 5.82
C ILE A 11 6.22 -7.43 5.08
N TYR A 12 5.54 -6.71 4.19
CA TYR A 12 6.13 -5.61 3.43
C TYR A 12 6.20 -4.33 4.25
N ASP A 13 5.17 -4.05 5.05
CA ASP A 13 5.15 -2.93 5.98
C ASP A 13 4.26 -3.21 7.20
N ASN A 14 4.54 -2.50 8.29
CA ASN A 14 3.71 -2.43 9.47
C ASN A 14 3.83 -1.03 10.08
N ALA A 15 2.70 -0.33 10.25
CA ALA A 15 2.68 1.01 10.85
C ALA A 15 3.38 1.07 12.22
N LYS A 16 3.34 -0.01 13.03
CA LYS A 16 4.04 -0.11 14.33
C LYS A 16 5.55 0.11 14.22
N SER A 17 6.15 -0.31 13.11
CA SER A 17 7.59 -0.12 12.88
C SER A 17 7.96 1.35 12.70
N HIS A 18 7.02 2.19 12.27
CA HIS A 18 7.24 3.62 12.08
C HIS A 18 7.19 4.37 13.41
N PHE A 19 6.17 4.16 14.25
CA PHE A 19 6.03 4.90 15.51
C PHE A 19 7.10 4.52 16.54
N LEU A 20 7.62 3.29 16.49
CA LEU A 20 8.74 2.85 17.33
C LEU A 20 10.12 3.30 16.79
N GLY A 21 10.14 3.94 15.62
CA GLY A 21 11.35 4.47 14.98
C GLY A 21 11.47 5.98 15.11
N ASN A 22 11.92 6.64 14.04
CA ASN A 22 12.08 8.10 13.97
C ASN A 22 10.77 8.78 13.52
N PHE A 23 9.68 8.54 14.23
CA PHE A 23 8.41 9.22 13.96
C PHE A 23 8.42 10.64 14.57
N PRO A 24 7.96 11.69 13.86
CA PRO A 24 7.93 13.03 14.42
C PRO A 24 6.94 13.14 15.59
N ASP A 25 7.42 13.49 16.78
CA ASP A 25 6.61 13.64 18.00
C ASP A 25 5.47 14.66 17.87
N SER A 26 5.58 15.59 16.92
CA SER A 26 4.58 16.63 16.67
C SER A 26 3.42 16.17 15.78
N LEU A 27 3.47 14.97 15.22
CA LEU A 27 2.46 14.45 14.30
C LEU A 27 1.54 13.42 14.97
N PRO A 28 0.26 13.37 14.55
CA PRO A 28 -0.65 12.30 14.96
C PRO A 28 -0.18 10.95 14.40
N ILE A 29 -0.34 9.87 15.19
CA ILE A 29 0.16 8.52 14.87
C ILE A 29 -0.44 7.99 13.55
N GLU A 30 -1.65 8.44 13.23
CA GLU A 30 -2.40 8.21 12.01
C GLU A 30 -1.57 8.53 10.75
N GLN A 31 -0.58 9.44 10.83
CA GLN A 31 0.27 9.77 9.69
C GLN A 31 1.18 8.62 9.23
N ALA A 32 1.46 7.60 10.04
CA ALA A 32 2.20 6.44 9.55
C ALA A 32 1.34 5.43 8.78
N TYR A 33 0.01 5.61 8.77
CA TYR A 33 -0.91 4.79 7.99
C TYR A 33 -1.14 5.35 6.58
N VAL A 34 -0.78 6.61 6.32
CA VAL A 34 -1.09 7.32 5.06
C VAL A 34 -0.48 6.62 3.85
N HIS A 35 0.84 6.40 3.84
CA HIS A 35 1.52 5.78 2.69
C HIS A 35 1.12 4.31 2.52
N ILE A 36 0.95 3.59 3.62
CA ILE A 36 0.46 2.19 3.60
C ILE A 36 -0.95 2.14 2.99
N GLY A 37 -1.84 3.01 3.44
CA GLY A 37 -3.21 3.11 2.97
C GLY A 37 -3.34 3.52 1.52
N MET A 38 -2.51 4.44 1.04
CA MET A 38 -2.50 4.81 -0.38
C MET A 38 -2.10 3.61 -1.26
N TYR A 39 -1.13 2.81 -0.83
CA TYR A 39 -0.74 1.61 -1.56
C TYR A 39 -1.83 0.51 -1.52
N LEU A 40 -2.37 0.21 -0.33
CA LEU A 40 -3.45 -0.78 -0.18
C LEU A 40 -4.72 -0.37 -0.92
N GLY A 41 -5.04 0.93 -0.91
CA GLY A 41 -6.13 1.49 -1.70
C GLY A 41 -5.95 1.25 -3.19
N TRP A 42 -4.73 1.44 -3.71
CA TRP A 42 -4.43 1.13 -5.11
C TRP A 42 -4.60 -0.36 -5.44
N ILE A 43 -4.18 -1.24 -4.53
CA ILE A 43 -4.37 -2.70 -4.67
C ILE A 43 -5.86 -3.07 -4.78
N ILE A 44 -6.72 -2.39 -4.03
CA ILE A 44 -8.18 -2.55 -4.10
C ILE A 44 -8.75 -2.07 -5.44
N ASP A 45 -8.35 -0.87 -5.88
CA ASP A 45 -8.80 -0.27 -7.13
C ASP A 45 -8.30 -1.08 -8.36
N ALA A 46 -7.11 -1.66 -8.27
CA ALA A 46 -6.53 -2.50 -9.33
C ALA A 46 -7.03 -3.97 -9.32
N GLY A 47 -7.81 -4.37 -8.30
CA GLY A 47 -8.29 -5.75 -8.17
C GLY A 47 -7.18 -6.77 -7.91
N LEU A 48 -6.13 -6.37 -7.21
CA LEU A 48 -4.92 -7.18 -6.99
C LEU A 48 -4.86 -7.82 -5.59
N TYR A 49 -5.93 -7.72 -4.80
CA TYR A 49 -6.05 -8.35 -3.48
C TYR A 49 -6.34 -9.85 -3.55
N SER A 50 -6.12 -10.56 -2.45
CA SER A 50 -6.40 -12.01 -2.32
C SER A 50 -7.87 -12.28 -1.96
N GLU A 51 -8.32 -13.52 -2.18
CA GLU A 51 -9.62 -14.00 -1.67
C GLU A 51 -9.71 -13.88 -0.14
N TYR A 52 -8.63 -14.19 0.58
CA TYR A 52 -8.57 -14.01 2.04
C TYR A 52 -8.87 -12.57 2.46
N PHE A 53 -8.24 -11.59 1.81
CA PHE A 53 -8.49 -10.19 2.11
C PHE A 53 -9.91 -9.76 1.72
N GLU A 54 -10.44 -10.28 0.62
CA GLU A 54 -11.82 -10.00 0.22
C GLU A 54 -12.84 -10.51 1.26
N ASP A 55 -12.65 -11.73 1.74
CA ASP A 55 -13.54 -12.36 2.73
C ASP A 55 -13.54 -11.57 4.05
N GLU A 56 -12.36 -11.15 4.52
CA GLU A 56 -12.22 -10.44 5.80
C GLU A 56 -12.53 -8.93 5.70
N ALA A 57 -12.28 -8.29 4.54
CA ALA A 57 -12.34 -6.84 4.36
C ALA A 57 -13.46 -6.34 3.42
N SER A 58 -14.41 -7.19 3.03
CA SER A 58 -15.43 -6.87 2.01
C SER A 58 -16.12 -5.51 2.22
N ASN A 59 -16.52 -5.19 3.45
CA ASN A 59 -17.15 -3.92 3.80
C ASN A 59 -16.20 -2.72 3.62
N GLN A 60 -14.94 -2.87 4.03
CA GLN A 60 -13.91 -1.84 3.90
C GLN A 60 -13.58 -1.59 2.43
N ILE A 61 -13.46 -2.65 1.63
CA ILE A 61 -13.27 -2.58 0.17
C ILE A 61 -14.42 -1.81 -0.48
N PHE A 62 -15.67 -2.15 -0.13
CA PHE A 62 -16.85 -1.50 -0.67
C PHE A 62 -16.88 0.01 -0.33
N ARG A 63 -16.64 0.36 0.93
CA ARG A 63 -16.62 1.75 1.41
C ARG A 63 -15.48 2.54 0.79
N PHE A 64 -14.29 1.95 0.66
CA PHE A 64 -13.13 2.60 0.06
C PHE A 64 -13.35 2.93 -1.43
N ARG A 65 -13.89 1.96 -2.20
CA ARG A 65 -14.23 2.18 -3.62
C ARG A 65 -15.25 3.29 -3.83
N ARG A 66 -16.18 3.47 -2.88
CA ARG A 66 -17.17 4.55 -2.87
C ARG A 66 -16.65 5.87 -2.30
N ARG A 67 -15.37 5.92 -1.92
CA ARG A 67 -14.71 7.07 -1.31
C ARG A 67 -15.35 7.49 0.02
N GLU A 68 -15.97 6.54 0.72
CA GLU A 68 -16.62 6.74 2.04
C GLU A 68 -15.65 6.59 3.21
N ILE A 69 -14.50 5.93 3.00
CA ILE A 69 -13.35 5.92 3.90
C ILE A 69 -12.10 6.32 3.11
N SER A 70 -11.20 7.05 3.76
CA SER A 70 -9.95 7.51 3.15
C SER A 70 -8.86 6.43 3.19
N CYS A 71 -7.69 6.73 2.65
CA CYS A 71 -6.56 5.81 2.63
C CYS A 71 -6.08 5.50 4.06
N THR A 72 -5.95 6.53 4.90
CA THR A 72 -5.53 6.37 6.30
C THR A 72 -6.51 5.50 7.07
N ILE A 73 -7.82 5.76 6.95
CA ILE A 73 -8.84 4.97 7.67
C ILE A 73 -8.86 3.51 7.20
N LEU A 74 -8.71 3.26 5.89
CA LEU A 74 -8.58 1.89 5.37
C LEU A 74 -7.41 1.15 6.01
N SER A 75 -6.24 1.80 6.06
CA SER A 75 -5.04 1.21 6.62
C SER A 75 -5.13 1.03 8.13
N GLU A 76 -5.71 2.00 8.84
CA GLU A 76 -5.91 1.94 10.29
C GLU A 76 -6.81 0.78 10.71
N ILE A 77 -7.93 0.56 10.01
CA ILE A 77 -8.83 -0.59 10.25
C ILE A 77 -8.10 -1.92 10.05
N TRP A 78 -7.05 -1.93 9.21
CA TRP A 78 -6.17 -3.08 8.96
C TRP A 78 -4.85 -3.02 9.75
N ASP A 79 -4.82 -2.29 10.86
CA ASP A 79 -3.67 -2.16 11.76
C ASP A 79 -2.37 -1.67 11.09
N GLY A 80 -2.48 -1.04 9.92
CA GLY A 80 -1.35 -0.64 9.10
C GLY A 80 -0.49 -1.83 8.66
N TYR A 81 -1.08 -3.03 8.59
CA TYR A 81 -0.41 -4.27 8.22
C TYR A 81 -0.43 -4.48 6.70
N LEU A 82 0.72 -4.79 6.13
CA LEU A 82 0.88 -5.05 4.70
C LEU A 82 1.57 -6.40 4.46
N GLY A 83 0.87 -7.50 4.74
CA GLY A 83 1.37 -8.87 4.57
C GLY A 83 1.11 -9.47 3.20
N TYR A 84 1.94 -10.43 2.77
CA TYR A 84 1.81 -11.12 1.48
C TYR A 84 0.43 -11.76 1.27
N GLU A 85 -0.23 -12.20 2.34
CA GLU A 85 -1.56 -12.81 2.32
C GLU A 85 -2.67 -11.85 1.87
N LEU A 86 -2.43 -10.54 1.88
CA LEU A 86 -3.42 -9.54 1.43
C LEU A 86 -3.53 -9.46 -0.09
N PHE A 87 -2.59 -10.04 -0.83
CA PHE A 87 -2.48 -9.89 -2.28
C PHE A 87 -2.75 -11.19 -3.03
N SER A 88 -3.35 -11.05 -4.22
CA SER A 88 -3.35 -12.13 -5.21
C SER A 88 -1.92 -12.51 -5.60
N LYS A 89 -1.76 -13.60 -6.37
CA LYS A 89 -0.44 -13.99 -6.89
C LYS A 89 0.21 -12.86 -7.70
N SER A 90 -0.55 -12.20 -8.59
CA SER A 90 -0.02 -11.09 -9.39
C SER A 90 0.26 -9.86 -8.53
N GLY A 91 -0.62 -9.56 -7.58
CA GLY A 91 -0.44 -8.47 -6.62
C GLY A 91 0.85 -8.66 -5.82
N ASN A 92 1.11 -9.86 -5.31
CA ASN A 92 2.34 -10.18 -4.59
C ASN A 92 3.60 -9.98 -5.43
N MET A 93 3.61 -10.46 -6.68
CA MET A 93 4.78 -10.31 -7.54
C MET A 93 5.11 -8.83 -7.81
N PHE A 94 4.09 -8.01 -8.05
CA PHE A 94 4.28 -6.58 -8.22
C PHE A 94 4.66 -5.87 -6.92
N THR A 95 3.99 -6.16 -5.80
CA THR A 95 4.30 -5.60 -4.48
C THR A 95 5.73 -5.92 -4.07
N TYR A 96 6.20 -7.15 -4.27
CA TYR A 96 7.59 -7.52 -4.01
C TYR A 96 8.58 -6.67 -4.82
N TYR A 97 8.34 -6.51 -6.12
CA TYR A 97 9.19 -5.72 -7.00
C TYR A 97 9.15 -4.22 -6.68
N TYR A 98 7.96 -3.66 -6.53
CA TYR A 98 7.74 -2.22 -6.49
C TYR A 98 7.74 -1.66 -5.07
N TYR A 99 7.00 -2.28 -4.16
CA TYR A 99 6.96 -1.86 -2.76
C TYR A 99 8.19 -2.37 -2.00
N GLY A 100 8.37 -3.69 -1.97
CA GLY A 100 9.49 -4.34 -1.29
C GLY A 100 10.86 -3.96 -1.86
N GLY A 101 10.94 -3.66 -3.16
CA GLY A 101 12.14 -3.15 -3.82
C GLY A 101 12.42 -1.65 -3.60
N GLY A 102 11.54 -0.92 -2.88
CA GLY A 102 11.73 0.49 -2.53
C GLY A 102 11.35 1.50 -3.63
N LEU A 103 10.91 1.05 -4.81
CA LEU A 103 10.47 1.93 -5.89
C LEU A 103 9.24 2.76 -5.52
N TYR A 104 8.28 2.15 -4.80
CA TYR A 104 7.12 2.85 -4.27
C TYR A 104 7.53 4.02 -3.38
N ARG A 105 8.51 3.81 -2.49
CA ARG A 105 9.02 4.85 -1.61
C ARG A 105 9.65 5.99 -2.41
N GLY A 106 10.47 5.67 -3.42
CA GLY A 106 11.07 6.68 -4.29
C GLY A 106 10.02 7.50 -5.06
N ASP A 107 9.01 6.85 -5.62
CA ASP A 107 7.92 7.51 -6.34
C ASP A 107 7.04 8.36 -5.39
N TYR A 108 6.76 7.86 -4.18
CA TYR A 108 6.05 8.61 -3.15
C TYR A 108 6.83 9.86 -2.73
N ASP A 109 8.14 9.72 -2.51
CA ASP A 109 9.02 10.83 -2.13
C ASP A 109 9.06 11.91 -3.22
N GLU A 110 9.19 11.50 -4.49
CA GLU A 110 9.25 12.40 -5.64
C GLU A 110 7.93 13.18 -5.85
N ILE A 111 6.79 12.49 -5.72
CA ILE A 111 5.48 13.03 -6.11
C ILE A 111 4.83 13.82 -4.96
N LEU A 112 4.91 13.32 -3.74
CA LEU A 112 4.11 13.83 -2.61
C LEU A 112 4.95 14.49 -1.52
N VAL A 113 6.24 14.16 -1.40
CA VAL A 113 7.06 14.54 -0.23
C VAL A 113 8.09 15.61 -0.56
N LYS A 114 8.40 15.85 -1.84
CA LYS A 114 9.47 16.75 -2.30
C LYS A 114 9.53 18.12 -1.60
N THR A 115 8.39 18.68 -1.20
CA THR A 115 8.28 19.99 -0.52
C THR A 115 7.87 19.87 0.95
N LEU A 116 7.90 18.67 1.51
CA LEU A 116 7.47 18.35 2.86
C LEU A 116 8.65 17.89 3.72
N PRO A 117 8.59 18.05 5.05
CA PRO A 117 9.70 17.66 5.93
C PRO A 117 9.98 16.15 5.96
N SER A 118 8.95 15.31 5.75
CA SER A 118 9.07 13.86 5.74
C SER A 118 7.85 13.20 5.09
N ILE A 119 7.92 11.88 4.88
CA ILE A 119 6.80 11.08 4.37
C ILE A 119 5.52 11.20 5.21
N TYR A 120 5.67 11.46 6.50
CA TYR A 120 4.57 11.55 7.44
C TYR A 120 3.86 12.90 7.38
N HIS A 121 4.30 13.84 6.55
CA HIS A 121 3.62 15.14 6.40
C HIS A 121 2.66 15.16 5.20
N VAL A 122 2.56 14.07 4.43
CA VAL A 122 1.62 13.98 3.32
C VAL A 122 0.21 13.95 3.86
N THR A 123 -0.64 14.81 3.31
CA THR A 123 -2.06 14.88 3.66
C THR A 123 -2.83 13.72 3.04
N ASP A 124 -3.62 13.02 3.85
CA ASP A 124 -4.60 12.04 3.38
C ASP A 124 -5.73 12.74 2.61
N SER A 125 -5.63 12.69 1.28
CA SER A 125 -6.60 13.33 0.39
C SER A 125 -6.72 12.53 -0.90
N TRP A 126 -7.90 12.58 -1.52
CA TRP A 126 -8.12 11.95 -2.82
C TRP A 126 -7.23 12.54 -3.91
N GLU A 127 -6.88 13.83 -3.83
CA GLU A 127 -5.95 14.44 -4.79
C GLU A 127 -4.56 13.78 -4.73
N ASN A 128 -4.00 13.60 -3.53
CA ASN A 128 -2.71 12.92 -3.37
C ASN A 128 -2.79 11.44 -3.74
N TYR A 129 -3.91 10.79 -3.41
CA TYR A 129 -4.16 9.41 -3.82
C TYR A 129 -4.17 9.27 -5.35
N GLU A 130 -4.89 10.12 -6.09
CA GLU A 130 -4.94 10.05 -7.56
C GLU A 130 -3.57 10.33 -8.21
N LYS A 131 -2.77 11.24 -7.63
CA LYS A 131 -1.39 11.50 -8.09
C LYS A 131 -0.51 10.26 -7.97
N ILE A 132 -0.48 9.62 -6.79
CA ILE A 132 0.35 8.43 -6.59
C ILE A 132 -0.22 7.24 -7.37
N LYS A 133 -1.53 7.03 -7.37
CA LYS A 133 -2.22 6.01 -8.17
C LYS A 133 -1.80 6.06 -9.64
N SER A 134 -1.79 7.24 -10.24
CA SER A 134 -1.39 7.41 -11.65
C SER A 134 0.05 6.94 -11.91
N ARG A 135 0.97 7.18 -10.97
CA ARG A 135 2.35 6.66 -11.05
C ARG A 135 2.39 5.15 -10.85
N ILE A 136 1.66 4.60 -9.88
CA ILE A 136 1.63 3.15 -9.64
C ILE A 136 1.02 2.43 -10.87
N ASP A 137 -0.03 2.98 -11.48
CA ASP A 137 -0.63 2.45 -12.71
C ASP A 137 0.41 2.36 -13.84
N MET A 138 1.21 3.42 -14.05
CA MET A 138 2.31 3.41 -15.03
C MET A 138 3.34 2.31 -14.71
N ARG A 139 3.82 2.25 -13.46
CA ARG A 139 4.80 1.26 -12.99
C ARG A 139 4.29 -0.16 -13.14
N PHE A 140 3.00 -0.38 -12.88
CA PHE A 140 2.37 -1.68 -13.04
C PHE A 140 2.29 -2.10 -14.50
N GLN A 141 1.93 -1.20 -15.42
CA GLN A 141 1.95 -1.52 -16.87
C GLN A 141 3.38 -1.82 -17.37
N ASP A 142 4.38 -1.06 -16.92
CA ASP A 142 5.77 -1.29 -17.31
C ASP A 142 6.30 -2.62 -16.75
N TRP A 143 5.96 -2.92 -15.50
CA TRP A 143 6.29 -4.20 -14.88
C TRP A 143 5.66 -5.38 -15.63
N LYS A 144 4.38 -5.30 -16.01
CA LYS A 144 3.72 -6.36 -16.81
C LYS A 144 4.46 -6.64 -18.12
N LYS A 145 4.85 -5.59 -18.86
CA LYS A 145 5.66 -5.74 -20.08
C LYS A 145 7.00 -6.42 -19.80
N LEU A 146 7.66 -6.06 -18.69
CA LEU A 146 8.94 -6.62 -18.28
C LEU A 146 8.84 -8.12 -17.93
N VAL A 147 7.73 -8.56 -17.34
CA VAL A 147 7.51 -9.97 -16.98
C VAL A 147 6.74 -10.79 -18.03
N GLY A 148 6.40 -10.18 -19.17
CA GLY A 148 5.69 -10.85 -20.28
C GLY A 148 4.21 -11.14 -20.00
N GLN A 149 3.55 -10.28 -19.21
CA GLN A 149 2.10 -10.32 -18.94
C GLN A 149 1.31 -9.30 -19.78
#